data_AF-A0A165Y2R0-F1
#
_entry.id   AF-A0A165Y2R0-F1
#
_cell.length_a   1.000
_cell.length_b   1.000
_cell.length_c   1.000
_cell.angle_alpha   90.00
_cell.angle_beta   90.00
_cell.angle_gamma   90.00
#
_symmetry.space_group_name_H-M   'P 1'
#
loop_
_entity.id
_entity.type
_entity.pdbx_description
1 polymer ?
#
loop_
_entity_poly.entity_id
_entity_poly.type
_entity_poly.pdbx_seq_one_letter_code
_entity_poly.pdbx_strand_id
1 'polypeptide(L)'
;MPAYWTRPLWSPLGLDVESVTLLIADITLAAKSHVQNAIDESSKGSLLHGRLHNDENGDAVAEPIAFRLYLSVPNPGHRRALAGLLLADSPLADTQLRYADGRGRRKKIPHEWQLCRFCMTDVEDTLHALFWQVNGPVTFSAAKGRPASHAAL
;
A
#
# COMPACT_ATOMS: atom_id res chain seq x y z
N MET A 1 11.30 -50.68 27.27
CA MET A 1 12.43 -50.41 26.35
C MET A 1 12.17 -49.09 25.67
N PRO A 2 13.06 -48.09 25.69
CA PRO A 2 12.78 -46.83 25.03
C PRO A 2 13.00 -47.02 23.52
N ALA A 3 11.97 -46.76 22.74
CA ALA A 3 12.08 -46.65 21.29
C ALA A 3 12.91 -45.41 20.99
N TYR A 4 14.18 -45.61 20.63
CA TYR A 4 14.97 -44.57 20.02
C TYR A 4 14.33 -44.33 18.65
N TRP A 5 13.75 -43.15 18.45
CA TRP A 5 13.29 -42.72 17.13
C TRP A 5 14.55 -42.43 16.30
N THR A 6 15.09 -43.46 15.64
CA THR A 6 16.11 -43.26 14.61
C THR A 6 15.52 -42.38 13.52
N ARG A 7 16.21 -41.28 13.21
CA ARG A 7 15.89 -40.41 12.07
C ARG A 7 15.59 -41.27 10.84
N PRO A 8 14.42 -41.12 10.20
CA PRO A 8 14.16 -41.84 8.97
C PRO A 8 15.20 -41.45 7.91
N LEU A 9 15.85 -42.44 7.31
CA LEU A 9 16.93 -42.30 6.33
C LEU A 9 16.47 -41.66 4.99
N TRP A 10 15.18 -41.38 4.83
CA TRP A 10 14.59 -40.86 3.59
C TRP A 10 14.45 -39.33 3.60
N SER A 11 15.50 -38.58 3.93
CA SER A 11 15.58 -37.21 3.39
C SER A 11 16.37 -37.32 2.09
N PRO A 12 15.74 -37.28 0.90
CA PRO A 12 16.45 -37.43 -0.38
C PRO A 12 17.53 -36.37 -0.61
N LEU A 13 17.57 -35.32 0.22
CA LEU A 13 18.54 -34.23 0.18
C LEU A 13 19.50 -34.23 1.38
N GLY A 14 19.37 -35.17 2.33
CA GLY A 14 20.19 -35.19 3.54
C GLY A 14 20.01 -33.96 4.45
N LEU A 15 18.96 -33.17 4.24
CA LEU A 15 18.71 -31.94 4.99
C LEU A 15 18.34 -32.26 6.42
N ASP A 16 19.09 -31.69 7.35
CA ASP A 16 18.79 -31.73 8.78
C ASP A 16 17.95 -30.50 9.19
N VAL A 17 17.48 -30.50 10.44
CA VAL A 17 16.61 -29.42 10.94
C VAL A 17 17.30 -28.06 10.84
N GLU A 18 18.60 -27.99 11.14
CA GLU A 18 19.37 -26.74 11.06
C GLU A 18 19.43 -26.22 9.62
N SER A 19 19.76 -27.08 8.66
CA SER A 19 19.78 -26.70 7.24
C SER A 19 18.41 -26.20 6.75
N VAL A 20 17.32 -26.83 7.16
CA VAL A 20 15.97 -26.37 6.79
C VAL A 20 15.67 -25.02 7.40
N THR A 21 16.02 -24.78 8.66
CA THR A 21 15.80 -23.48 9.31
C THR A 21 16.58 -22.35 8.64
N LEU A 22 17.82 -22.61 8.23
CA LEU A 22 18.64 -21.65 7.48
C LEU A 22 18.03 -21.35 6.11
N LEU A 23 17.58 -22.37 5.37
CA LEU A 23 16.92 -22.18 4.08
C LEU A 23 15.64 -21.35 4.20
N ILE A 24 14.83 -21.58 5.25
CA ILE A 24 13.64 -20.76 5.51
C ILE A 24 14.03 -19.29 5.75
N ALA A 25 15.07 -19.06 6.55
CA ALA A 25 15.56 -17.70 6.82
C ALA A 25 16.07 -17.02 5.54
N ASP A 26 16.86 -17.71 4.73
CA ASP A 26 17.41 -17.21 3.47
C ASP A 26 16.30 -16.88 2.46
N ILE A 27 15.31 -17.76 2.30
CA ILE A 27 14.15 -17.52 1.43
C ILE A 27 13.34 -16.33 1.94
N THR A 28 13.14 -16.21 3.25
CA THR A 28 12.39 -15.09 3.84
C THR A 28 13.12 -13.77 3.59
N LEU A 29 14.44 -13.75 3.77
CA LEU A 29 15.27 -12.57 3.48
C LEU A 29 15.24 -12.22 2.00
N ALA A 30 15.42 -13.20 1.11
CA ALA A 30 15.37 -13.00 -0.34
C ALA A 30 14.01 -12.45 -0.79
N ALA A 31 12.91 -12.96 -0.23
CA ALA A 31 11.57 -12.47 -0.50
C ALA A 31 11.38 -11.02 -0.03
N LYS A 32 11.81 -10.68 1.20
CA LYS A 32 11.76 -9.31 1.73
C LYS A 32 12.54 -8.36 0.83
N SER A 33 13.78 -8.70 0.48
CA SER A 33 14.63 -7.90 -0.41
C SER A 33 14.02 -7.72 -1.80
N HIS A 34 13.44 -8.77 -2.37
CA HIS A 34 12.77 -8.69 -3.67
C HIS A 34 11.60 -7.71 -3.65
N VAL A 35 10.73 -7.77 -2.64
CA VAL A 35 9.60 -6.84 -2.51
C VAL A 35 10.08 -5.42 -2.25
N GLN A 36 11.11 -5.24 -1.42
CA GLN A 36 11.68 -3.91 -1.17
C GLN A 36 12.23 -3.30 -2.46
N ASN A 37 13.02 -4.04 -3.24
CA ASN A 37 13.52 -3.58 -4.53
C ASN A 37 12.38 -3.26 -5.51
N ALA A 38 11.32 -4.09 -5.54
CA ALA A 38 10.16 -3.83 -6.39
C ALA A 38 9.40 -2.55 -5.98
N ILE A 39 9.38 -2.21 -4.69
CA ILE A 39 8.83 -0.92 -4.21
C ILE A 39 9.77 0.22 -4.62
N ASP A 40 11.07 0.06 -4.41
CA ASP A 40 12.09 1.09 -4.62
C ASP A 40 12.28 1.46 -6.10
N GLU A 41 12.23 0.48 -6.99
CA GLU A 41 12.35 0.68 -8.44
C GLU A 41 11.02 1.13 -9.08
N SER A 42 9.90 0.92 -8.40
CA SER A 42 8.59 1.22 -8.96
C SER A 42 8.25 2.69 -8.83
N SER A 43 8.03 3.33 -9.98
CA SER A 43 7.43 4.66 -10.01
C SER A 43 6.08 4.75 -9.27
N LYS A 44 5.34 3.63 -9.14
CA LYS A 44 4.02 3.54 -8.46
C LYS A 44 4.13 3.39 -6.94
N GLY A 45 5.32 3.08 -6.44
CA GLY A 45 5.58 2.76 -5.03
C GLY A 45 5.81 3.97 -4.15
N SER A 46 5.67 5.20 -4.64
CA SER A 46 6.03 6.42 -3.90
C SER A 46 5.39 6.50 -2.51
N LEU A 47 4.12 6.10 -2.40
CA LEU A 47 3.38 6.07 -1.14
C LEU A 47 3.68 4.83 -0.27
N LEU A 48 4.41 3.86 -0.79
CA LEU A 48 4.81 2.64 -0.09
C LEU A 48 6.20 2.75 0.55
N HIS A 49 7.09 3.62 0.07
CA HIS A 49 8.42 3.76 0.67
C HIS A 49 8.33 4.23 2.13
N GLY A 50 9.19 3.67 2.97
CA GLY A 50 9.32 4.08 4.37
C GLY A 50 8.08 3.85 5.22
N ARG A 51 7.10 3.06 4.74
CA ARG A 51 5.85 2.84 5.49
C ARG A 51 6.08 2.01 6.74
N LEU A 52 5.93 2.69 7.87
CA LEU A 52 5.94 2.08 9.19
C LEU A 52 4.68 1.26 9.42
N HIS A 53 4.85 0.12 10.07
CA HIS A 53 3.79 -0.66 10.70
C HIS A 53 4.26 -1.06 12.09
N ASN A 54 3.31 -1.37 12.96
CA ASN A 54 3.65 -1.97 14.24
C ASN A 54 4.02 -3.44 13.98
N ASP A 55 5.13 -3.88 14.55
CA ASP A 55 5.48 -5.29 14.61
C ASP A 55 4.70 -6.01 15.73
N GLU A 56 5.01 -7.28 15.98
CA GLU A 56 4.37 -8.06 17.04
C GLU A 56 4.66 -7.51 18.46
N ASN A 57 5.74 -6.75 18.61
CA ASN A 57 6.14 -6.11 19.87
C ASN A 57 5.54 -4.70 20.04
N GLY A 58 4.90 -4.17 18.99
CA GLY A 58 4.33 -2.83 18.97
C GLY A 58 5.32 -1.74 18.51
N ASP A 59 6.52 -2.12 18.07
CA ASP A 59 7.53 -1.20 17.56
C ASP A 59 7.22 -0.79 16.12
N ALA A 60 7.51 0.48 15.79
CA ALA A 60 7.31 1.01 14.45
C ALA A 60 8.45 0.58 13.52
N VAL A 61 8.19 -0.42 12.68
CA VAL A 61 9.18 -0.99 11.74
C VAL A 61 8.76 -0.75 10.30
N ALA A 62 9.74 -0.52 9.42
CA ALA A 62 9.54 -0.46 7.98
C ALA A 62 9.89 -1.80 7.34
N GLU A 63 9.02 -2.82 7.44
CA GLU A 63 9.19 -4.05 6.67
C GLU A 63 8.43 -4.01 5.34
N PRO A 64 9.00 -4.54 4.24
CA PRO A 64 8.32 -4.60 2.94
C PRO A 64 7.11 -5.55 2.96
N ILE A 65 7.25 -6.71 3.61
CA ILE A 65 6.22 -7.75 3.70
C ILE A 65 5.60 -7.72 5.10
N ALA A 66 4.49 -7.00 5.23
CA ALA A 66 3.74 -6.92 6.48
C ALA A 66 2.23 -6.80 6.19
N PHE A 67 1.41 -7.25 7.14
CA PHE A 67 -0.02 -6.97 7.08
C PHE A 67 -0.24 -5.46 7.25
N ARG A 68 -1.07 -4.87 6.38
CA ARG A 68 -1.27 -3.42 6.34
C ARG A 68 -2.67 -3.05 6.79
N LEU A 69 -2.77 -2.02 7.63
CA LEU A 69 -4.04 -1.55 8.20
C LEU A 69 -5.09 -1.13 7.16
N TYR A 70 -4.69 -0.73 5.95
CA TYR A 70 -5.66 -0.43 4.90
C TYR A 70 -6.44 -1.68 4.43
N LEU A 71 -5.90 -2.89 4.66
CA LEU A 71 -6.57 -4.15 4.36
C LEU A 71 -7.55 -4.58 5.47
N SER A 72 -7.47 -3.99 6.67
CA SER A 72 -8.44 -4.25 7.75
C SER A 72 -9.67 -3.33 7.70
N VAL A 73 -9.74 -2.41 6.75
CA VAL A 73 -10.93 -1.55 6.56
C VAL A 73 -12.18 -2.43 6.33
N PRO A 74 -13.21 -2.35 7.19
CA PRO A 74 -14.36 -3.26 7.13
C PRO A 74 -15.13 -3.16 5.81
N ASN A 75 -15.35 -1.93 5.34
CA ASN A 75 -16.06 -1.70 4.09
C ASN A 75 -15.18 -2.10 2.89
N PRO A 76 -15.62 -3.05 2.05
CA PRO A 76 -14.83 -3.52 0.92
C PRO A 76 -14.59 -2.45 -0.14
N GLY A 77 -15.53 -1.53 -0.35
CA GLY A 77 -15.37 -0.41 -1.27
C GLY A 77 -14.27 0.55 -0.82
N HIS A 78 -14.27 0.94 0.46
CA HIS A 78 -13.23 1.80 1.02
C HIS A 78 -11.84 1.15 0.98
N ARG A 79 -11.77 -0.14 1.32
CA ARG A 79 -10.53 -0.93 1.24
C ARG A 79 -9.96 -0.94 -0.18
N ARG A 80 -10.80 -1.19 -1.19
CA ARG A 80 -10.38 -1.14 -2.60
C ARG A 80 -9.91 0.25 -3.01
N ALA A 81 -10.66 1.29 -2.63
CA ALA A 81 -10.28 2.67 -2.94
C ALA A 81 -8.93 3.05 -2.30
N LEU A 82 -8.72 2.69 -1.03
CA LEU A 82 -7.48 2.97 -0.31
C LEU A 82 -6.30 2.16 -0.85
N ALA A 83 -6.51 0.88 -1.18
CA ALA A 83 -5.49 0.05 -1.83
C ALA A 83 -5.14 0.59 -3.21
N GLY A 84 -6.13 0.95 -4.03
CA GLY A 84 -5.91 1.55 -5.35
C GLY A 84 -5.14 2.86 -5.26
N LEU A 85 -5.50 3.71 -4.29
CA LEU A 85 -4.78 4.94 -4.03
C LEU A 85 -3.30 4.72 -3.68
N LEU A 86 -3.01 3.76 -2.79
CA LEU A 86 -1.64 3.43 -2.36
C LEU A 86 -0.80 2.74 -3.44
N LEU A 87 -1.45 2.01 -4.36
CA LEU A 87 -0.80 1.26 -5.44
C LEU A 87 -0.79 2.02 -6.78
N ALA A 88 -1.08 3.33 -6.75
CA ALA A 88 -1.16 4.18 -7.93
C ALA A 88 -2.14 3.64 -9.00
N ASP A 89 -3.25 3.06 -8.55
CA ASP A 89 -4.41 2.61 -9.32
C ASP A 89 -5.62 3.48 -8.95
N SER A 90 -5.53 4.76 -9.32
CA SER A 90 -6.53 5.79 -9.01
C SER A 90 -6.92 6.55 -10.29
N PRO A 91 -8.00 7.34 -10.29
CA PRO A 91 -8.35 8.20 -11.43
C PRO A 91 -7.58 9.54 -11.44
N LEU A 92 -6.52 9.69 -10.62
CA LEU A 92 -5.72 10.90 -10.52
C LEU A 92 -4.83 11.09 -11.75
N ALA A 93 -4.43 12.33 -12.04
CA ALA A 93 -3.64 12.62 -13.22
C ALA A 93 -2.24 11.99 -13.14
N ASP A 94 -1.60 12.00 -11.96
CA ASP A 94 -0.34 11.28 -11.75
C ASP A 94 -0.44 9.81 -12.16
N THR A 95 -1.53 9.12 -11.88
CA THR A 95 -1.67 7.69 -12.23
C THR A 95 -2.16 7.47 -13.67
N GLN A 96 -3.13 8.26 -14.14
CA GLN A 96 -3.75 8.12 -15.46
C GLN A 96 -2.89 8.66 -16.62
N LEU A 97 -2.07 9.69 -16.39
CA LEU A 97 -1.27 10.35 -17.44
C LEU A 97 0.14 9.77 -17.58
N ARG A 98 0.54 8.87 -16.67
CA ARG A 98 1.82 8.14 -16.76
C ARG A 98 1.95 7.30 -18.02
N TYR A 99 0.84 6.77 -18.52
CA TYR A 99 0.82 5.87 -19.65
C TYR A 99 0.39 6.60 -20.93
N ALA A 100 1.14 6.37 -22.02
CA ALA A 100 0.57 6.54 -23.33
C ALA A 100 -0.62 5.57 -23.43
N ASP A 101 -1.73 6.00 -24.03
CA ASP A 101 -2.83 5.06 -24.24
C ASP A 101 -2.34 3.91 -25.14
N GLY A 102 -2.84 2.69 -24.94
CA GLY A 102 -2.39 1.51 -25.70
C GLY A 102 -2.61 1.62 -27.22
N ARG A 103 -3.28 2.69 -27.68
CA ARG A 103 -3.51 3.04 -29.09
C ARG A 103 -2.60 4.15 -29.61
N GLY A 104 -1.67 4.67 -28.79
CA GLY A 104 -0.69 5.70 -29.17
C GLY A 104 -1.28 7.06 -29.54
N ARG A 105 -2.55 7.31 -29.21
CA ARG A 105 -3.25 8.59 -29.48
C ARG A 105 -2.88 9.65 -28.46
N ARG A 106 -2.47 9.24 -27.26
CA ARG A 106 -2.06 10.12 -26.17
C ARG A 106 -0.54 10.08 -26.03
N LYS A 107 0.11 11.22 -26.27
CA LYS A 107 1.52 11.40 -25.94
C LYS A 107 1.69 11.35 -24.43
N LYS A 108 2.75 10.70 -23.96
CA LYS A 108 3.14 10.72 -22.55
C LYS A 108 3.35 12.17 -22.12
N ILE A 109 2.61 12.63 -21.12
CA ILE A 109 2.76 13.98 -20.57
C ILE A 109 3.84 13.92 -19.48
N PRO A 110 4.92 14.72 -19.56
CA PRO A 110 5.91 14.81 -18.50
C PRO A 110 5.27 15.11 -17.14
N HIS A 111 5.78 14.51 -16.07
CA HIS A 111 5.17 14.60 -14.73
C HIS A 111 5.03 16.05 -14.26
N GLU A 112 6.06 16.87 -14.52
CA GLU A 112 6.11 18.30 -14.23
C GLU A 112 5.00 19.12 -14.91
N TRP A 113 4.31 18.58 -15.92
CA TRP A 113 3.22 19.26 -16.63
C TRP A 113 1.83 18.74 -16.24
N GLN A 114 1.75 17.75 -15.35
CA GLN A 114 0.49 17.15 -14.91
C GLN A 114 -0.12 17.99 -13.79
N LEU A 115 -0.58 19.19 -14.11
CA LEU A 115 -1.14 20.12 -13.12
C LEU A 115 -2.35 19.52 -12.39
N CYS A 116 -2.44 19.81 -11.09
CA CYS A 116 -3.54 19.45 -10.22
C CYS A 116 -4.86 20.07 -10.69
N ARG A 117 -5.86 19.21 -10.93
CA ARG A 117 -7.22 19.63 -11.31
C ARG A 117 -7.92 20.56 -10.30
N PHE A 118 -7.44 20.63 -9.06
CA PHE A 118 -8.05 21.44 -8.01
C PHE A 118 -7.42 22.82 -7.89
N CYS A 119 -6.08 22.92 -7.89
CA CYS A 119 -5.36 24.18 -7.70
C CYS A 119 -4.84 24.79 -9.01
N MET A 120 -4.58 23.96 -10.02
CA MET A 120 -3.96 24.32 -11.31
C MET A 120 -2.57 24.98 -11.19
N THR A 121 -1.92 24.91 -10.03
CA THR A 121 -0.60 25.53 -9.76
C THR A 121 0.51 24.51 -9.58
N ASP A 122 0.23 23.39 -8.92
CA ASP A 122 1.21 22.34 -8.61
C ASP A 122 0.91 21.05 -9.38
N VAL A 123 1.85 20.11 -9.38
CA VAL A 123 1.66 18.78 -9.99
C VAL A 123 0.62 17.97 -9.19
N GLU A 124 -0.27 17.27 -9.90
CA GLU A 124 -1.33 16.43 -9.33
C GLU A 124 -0.79 15.10 -8.77
N ASP A 125 -0.01 15.14 -7.70
CA ASP A 125 0.29 13.90 -6.97
C ASP A 125 -0.89 13.48 -6.06
N THR A 126 -0.82 12.24 -5.58
CA THR A 126 -1.89 11.65 -4.77
C THR A 126 -2.11 12.37 -3.43
N LEU A 127 -1.05 12.83 -2.76
CA LEU A 127 -1.16 13.52 -1.47
C LEU A 127 -1.71 14.93 -1.68
N HIS A 128 -1.20 15.64 -2.67
CA HIS A 128 -1.66 16.96 -3.05
C HIS A 128 -3.15 16.92 -3.40
N ALA A 129 -3.60 15.98 -4.25
CA ALA A 129 -5.01 15.85 -4.61
C ALA A 129 -5.92 15.51 -3.42
N LEU A 130 -5.46 14.69 -2.47
CA LEU A 130 -6.24 14.28 -1.29
C LEU A 130 -6.32 15.34 -0.20
N PHE A 131 -5.22 16.05 0.04
CA PHE A 131 -5.08 17.00 1.14
C PHE A 131 -5.11 18.45 0.67
N TRP A 132 -5.40 18.71 -0.61
CA TRP A 132 -5.61 20.06 -1.10
C TRP A 132 -6.76 20.72 -0.32
N GLN A 133 -6.39 21.75 0.44
CA GLN A 133 -7.34 22.63 1.09
C GLN A 133 -7.32 23.96 0.34
N VAL A 134 -8.45 24.37 -0.22
CA VAL A 134 -8.65 25.76 -0.64
C VAL A 134 -8.59 26.58 0.65
N ASN A 135 -7.55 27.41 0.81
CA ASN A 135 -7.32 28.36 1.91
C ASN A 135 -8.60 28.71 2.70
N GLY A 136 -8.93 27.87 3.67
CA GLY A 136 -10.16 27.92 4.43
C GLY A 136 -9.95 27.08 5.69
N PRO A 137 -10.31 27.59 6.89
CA PRO A 137 -9.98 26.93 8.14
C PRO A 137 -10.60 25.53 8.18
N VAL A 138 -9.77 24.54 8.53
CA VAL A 138 -10.20 23.15 8.75
C VAL A 138 -11.17 23.13 9.92
N THR A 139 -12.46 23.25 9.64
CA THR A 139 -13.49 22.92 10.61
C THR A 139 -13.89 21.48 10.35
N PHE A 140 -13.44 20.58 11.22
CA PHE A 140 -14.05 19.27 11.35
C PHE A 140 -15.49 19.50 11.82
N SER A 141 -16.41 19.63 10.86
CA SER A 141 -17.83 19.73 11.17
C SER A 141 -18.29 18.37 11.65
N ALA A 142 -18.31 18.19 12.97
CA ALA A 142 -18.98 17.08 13.61
C ALA A 142 -20.42 17.06 13.08
N ALA A 143 -20.82 15.92 12.48
CA ALA A 143 -22.13 15.70 11.93
C ALA A 143 -23.20 16.00 13.00
N LYS A 144 -23.84 17.17 12.90
CA LYS A 144 -25.03 17.50 13.69
C LYS A 144 -26.20 16.79 13.00
N GLY A 145 -26.78 15.83 13.71
CA GLY A 145 -27.92 15.04 13.25
C GLY A 145 -29.05 15.91 12.71
N ARG A 146 -29.75 15.39 11.68
CA ARG A 146 -30.97 15.98 11.15
C ARG A 146 -31.99 16.16 12.28
N PRO A 147 -32.61 17.33 12.48
CA PRO A 147 -33.84 17.39 13.24
C PRO A 147 -34.97 16.76 12.43
N ALA A 148 -35.74 15.91 13.11
CA ALA A 148 -36.95 15.30 12.58
C ALA A 148 -37.97 16.39 12.21
N SER A 149 -38.56 16.27 11.03
CA SER A 149 -39.72 17.04 10.62
C SER A 149 -40.91 16.68 11.50
N HIS A 150 -41.29 17.57 12.41
CA HIS A 150 -42.60 17.53 13.05
C HIS A 150 -43.55 18.45 12.28
N ALA A 151 -44.53 17.81 11.62
CA ALA A 151 -45.75 18.45 11.20
C ALA A 151 -46.59 18.77 12.46
N ALA A 152 -47.17 19.97 12.51
CA ALA A 152 -48.37 20.27 13.29
C ALA A 152 -49.01 21.57 12.82
N LEU A 153 -50.19 21.40 12.19
CA LEU A 153 -51.39 22.25 12.11
C LEU A 153 -51.27 23.67 11.54
#